data_AF-A0A5J5D717-F1
#
_entry.id   AF-A0A5J5D717-F1
#
_cell.length_a   1.000
_cell.length_b   1.000
_cell.length_c   1.000
_cell.angle_alpha   90.00
_cell.angle_beta   90.00
_cell.angle_gamma   90.00
#
_symmetry.space_group_name_H-M   'P 1'
#
loop_
_entity.id
_entity.type
_entity.pdbx_description
1 polymer ?
#
loop_
_entity_poly.entity_id
_entity_poly.type
_entity_poly.pdbx_seq_one_letter_code
_entity_poly.pdbx_strand_id
1 'polypeptide(L)'
;MFDSGVDKCLSDFNRSMETSGYQDRCPWPTGKHVYNQLKSCVDDFAIGSWCRGHGFLVDTIFLEVHKVYFKLCGQVHDPPLTTLILLIAPVVIATLSLPVLCVNLTTWKTE
;
A
#
# COMPACT_ATOMS: atom_id res chain seq x y z
N MET A 1 23.32 13.87 -19.99
CA MET A 1 22.80 14.83 -19.00
C MET A 1 21.64 14.23 -18.21
N PHE A 2 20.62 13.66 -18.87
CA PHE A 2 19.57 12.88 -18.20
C PHE A 2 20.13 11.68 -17.43
N ASP A 3 20.85 10.77 -18.12
CA ASP A 3 21.33 9.50 -17.52
C ASP A 3 22.19 9.73 -16.26
N SER A 4 23.24 10.55 -16.37
CA SER A 4 24.09 10.90 -15.22
C SER A 4 23.36 11.63 -14.09
N GLY A 5 22.28 12.37 -14.38
CA GLY A 5 21.46 13.03 -13.37
C GLY A 5 20.59 12.02 -12.62
N VAL A 6 19.95 11.11 -13.36
CA VAL A 6 19.18 10.00 -12.81
C VAL A 6 20.05 9.06 -11.98
N ASP A 7 21.26 8.75 -12.43
CA ASP A 7 22.21 7.90 -11.69
C ASP A 7 22.48 8.49 -10.29
N LYS A 8 22.60 9.82 -10.19
CA LYS A 8 22.74 10.50 -8.91
C LYS A 8 21.47 10.37 -8.05
N CYS A 9 20.28 10.61 -8.63
CA CYS A 9 19.02 10.43 -7.94
C CYS A 9 18.86 9.01 -7.37
N LEU A 10 19.22 8.00 -8.16
CA LEU A 10 19.19 6.59 -7.78
C LEU A 10 20.23 6.26 -6.71
N SER A 11 21.44 6.81 -6.80
CA SER A 11 22.47 6.63 -5.76
C SER A 11 22.00 7.17 -4.41
N ASP A 12 21.37 8.34 -4.39
CA ASP A 12 20.84 8.96 -3.17
C ASP A 12 19.67 8.16 -2.58
N PHE A 13 18.78 7.67 -3.45
CA PHE A 13 17.68 6.79 -3.08
C PHE A 13 18.18 5.46 -2.50
N ASN A 14 19.10 4.79 -3.18
CA ASN A 14 19.64 3.49 -2.77
C ASN A 14 20.26 3.58 -1.36
N ARG A 15 21.10 4.59 -1.13
CA ARG A 15 21.69 4.86 0.19
C ARG A 15 20.64 5.07 1.27
N SER A 16 19.58 5.82 0.97
CA SER A 16 18.49 6.08 1.91
C SER A 16 17.67 4.83 2.23
N MET A 17 17.65 3.86 1.30
CA MET A 17 16.90 2.61 1.44
C MET A 17 17.70 1.47 2.07
N GLU A 18 19.02 1.58 2.23
CA GLU A 18 19.87 0.54 2.86
C GLU A 18 19.38 0.12 4.25
N THR A 19 18.90 1.08 5.04
CA THR A 19 18.44 0.85 6.41
C THR A 19 16.94 0.55 6.53
N SER A 20 16.22 0.49 5.40
CA SER A 20 14.77 0.28 5.39
C SER A 20 14.35 -1.15 5.78
N GLY A 21 15.26 -2.13 5.62
CA GLY A 21 14.97 -3.56 5.77
C GLY A 21 14.12 -4.12 4.63
N TYR A 22 14.20 -3.52 3.44
CA TYR A 22 13.37 -3.87 2.27
C TYR A 22 13.48 -5.35 1.83
N GLN A 23 14.55 -6.04 2.23
CA GLN A 23 14.76 -7.47 1.95
C GLN A 23 13.81 -8.36 2.75
N ASP A 24 13.40 -7.93 3.95
CA ASP A 24 12.62 -8.75 4.90
C ASP A 24 11.19 -8.25 5.10
N ARG A 25 10.91 -6.98 4.78
CA ARG A 25 9.59 -6.37 4.95
C ARG A 25 9.32 -5.32 3.89
N CYS A 26 8.04 -5.04 3.65
CA CYS A 26 7.65 -3.91 2.82
C CYS A 26 8.06 -2.59 3.50
N PRO A 27 8.89 -1.74 2.87
CA PRO A 27 9.33 -0.47 3.46
C PRO A 27 8.26 0.62 3.42
N TRP A 28 7.13 0.37 2.75
CA TRP A 28 5.97 1.26 2.73
C TRP A 28 5.14 1.10 4.02
N PRO A 29 4.59 2.18 4.62
CA PRO A 29 4.55 3.58 4.15
C PRO A 29 5.76 4.43 4.58
N THR A 30 6.66 3.92 5.42
CA THR A 30 7.78 4.69 5.98
C THR A 30 8.71 5.26 4.91
N GLY A 31 9.00 4.50 3.85
CA GLY A 31 9.84 4.93 2.71
C GLY A 31 9.18 5.92 1.74
N LYS A 32 7.91 6.33 1.96
CA LYS A 32 7.16 7.20 1.04
C LYS A 32 7.86 8.52 0.76
N HIS A 33 8.43 9.15 1.78
CA HIS A 33 9.13 10.43 1.62
C HIS A 33 10.34 10.30 0.68
N VAL A 34 11.16 9.26 0.89
CA VAL A 34 12.36 8.97 0.09
C VAL A 34 11.99 8.64 -1.36
N TYR A 35 10.93 7.86 -1.58
CA TYR A 35 10.40 7.58 -2.91
C TYR A 35 9.94 8.86 -3.63
N ASN A 36 9.23 9.75 -2.93
CA ASN A 36 8.79 11.01 -3.50
C ASN A 36 9.96 11.93 -3.87
N GLN A 37 11.05 11.93 -3.08
CA GLN A 37 12.27 12.64 -3.40
C GLN A 37 12.93 12.10 -4.68
N LEU A 38 13.02 10.77 -4.82
CA LEU A 38 13.50 10.14 -6.06
C LEU A 38 12.66 10.58 -7.26
N LYS A 39 11.32 10.52 -7.13
CA LYS A 39 10.41 10.96 -8.18
C LYS A 39 10.63 12.40 -8.60
N SER A 40 10.67 13.32 -7.64
CA SER A 40 10.93 14.73 -7.94
C SER A 40 12.26 14.92 -8.67
N CYS A 41 13.32 14.24 -8.22
CA CYS A 41 14.65 14.32 -8.81
C CYS A 41 14.66 13.82 -10.27
N VAL A 42 14.04 12.67 -10.54
CA VAL A 42 13.93 12.11 -11.89
C VAL A 42 13.07 13.00 -12.79
N ASP A 43 11.96 13.52 -12.28
CA ASP A 43 11.06 14.43 -13.01
C ASP A 43 11.78 15.72 -13.41
N ASP A 44 12.61 16.31 -12.52
CA ASP A 44 13.40 17.52 -12.82
C ASP A 44 14.36 17.31 -13.99
N PHE A 45 15.08 16.17 -14.00
CA PHE A 45 15.95 15.83 -15.12
C PHE A 45 15.16 15.48 -16.39
N ALA A 46 14.00 14.84 -16.25
CA ALA A 46 13.14 14.49 -17.38
C ALA A 46 12.64 15.74 -18.10
N ILE A 47 12.15 16.74 -17.35
CA ILE A 47 11.72 18.05 -17.87
C ILE A 47 12.89 18.80 -18.52
N GLY A 48 14.07 18.80 -17.88
CA GLY A 48 15.26 19.46 -18.41
C GLY A 48 15.88 18.76 -19.63
N SER A 49 15.55 17.49 -19.85
CA SER A 49 15.99 16.74 -21.02
C SER A 49 14.96 16.91 -22.12
N TRP A 50 15.35 17.45 -23.27
CA TRP A 50 14.50 17.68 -24.44
C TRP A 50 13.83 16.37 -24.95
N CYS A 51 12.74 15.95 -24.29
CA CYS A 51 11.99 14.70 -24.48
C CYS A 51 12.72 13.36 -24.26
N ARG A 52 13.97 13.35 -23.75
CA ARG A 52 14.71 12.08 -23.50
C ARG A 52 14.18 11.30 -22.30
N GLY A 53 13.67 11.99 -21.28
CA GLY A 53 13.05 11.37 -20.10
C GLY A 53 11.57 11.04 -20.27
N HIS A 54 10.96 11.27 -21.44
CA HIS A 54 9.52 11.04 -21.61
C HIS A 54 9.21 9.62 -22.11
N GLY A 55 8.17 8.99 -21.55
CA GLY A 55 7.74 7.64 -21.94
C GLY A 55 8.48 6.53 -21.19
N PHE A 56 8.90 5.49 -21.91
CA PHE A 56 9.38 4.22 -21.33
C PHE A 56 10.66 4.32 -20.46
N LEU A 57 11.45 5.40 -20.55
CA LEU A 57 12.71 5.51 -19.80
C LEU A 57 12.47 5.64 -18.28
N VAL A 58 11.58 6.56 -17.88
CA VAL A 58 11.20 6.77 -16.47
C VAL A 58 10.47 5.55 -15.94
N ASP A 59 9.58 4.96 -16.73
CA ASP A 59 8.86 3.74 -16.36
C ASP A 59 9.83 2.57 -16.08
N THR A 60 10.88 2.42 -16.89
CA THR A 60 11.90 1.38 -16.70
C THR A 60 12.63 1.57 -15.37
N ILE A 61 12.98 2.81 -15.03
CA ILE A 61 13.64 3.13 -13.76
C ILE A 61 12.74 2.76 -12.58
N PHE A 62 11.48 3.20 -12.59
CA PHE A 62 10.56 2.93 -11.49
C PHE A 62 10.14 1.46 -11.40
N LEU A 63 10.12 0.74 -12.53
CA LEU A 63 9.90 -0.70 -12.54
C LEU A 63 11.03 -1.43 -11.79
N GLU A 64 12.29 -1.08 -12.05
CA GLU A 64 13.43 -1.68 -11.35
C GLU A 64 13.45 -1.31 -9.86
N VAL A 65 13.13 -0.05 -9.52
CA VAL A 65 12.96 0.36 -8.12
C VAL A 65 11.91 -0.49 -7.41
N HIS A 66 10.75 -0.73 -8.03
CA HIS A 66 9.72 -1.58 -7.45
C HIS A 66 10.15 -3.04 -7.30
N LYS A 67 10.85 -3.60 -8.30
CA LYS A 67 11.36 -4.98 -8.24
C LYS A 67 12.39 -5.18 -7.13
N VAL A 68 13.25 -4.20 -6.87
CA VAL A 68 14.32 -4.30 -5.87
C VAL A 68 13.77 -3.99 -4.47
N TYR A 69 13.14 -2.84 -4.28
CA TYR A 69 12.83 -2.30 -2.95
C TYR A 69 11.40 -2.55 -2.47
N PHE A 70 10.46 -2.83 -3.38
CA PHE A 70 9.04 -2.93 -3.04
C PHE A 70 8.43 -4.29 -3.40
N LYS A 71 9.26 -5.31 -3.67
CA LYS A 71 8.83 -6.68 -4.01
C LYS A 71 7.87 -7.30 -2.99
N LEU A 72 8.05 -6.98 -1.71
CA LEU A 72 7.23 -7.50 -0.60
C LEU A 72 5.99 -6.65 -0.32
N CYS A 73 5.78 -5.56 -1.06
CA CYS A 73 4.62 -4.69 -0.90
C CYS A 73 3.43 -5.19 -1.74
N GLY A 74 2.23 -4.69 -1.43
CA GLY A 74 1.02 -4.99 -2.21
C GLY A 74 0.27 -6.26 -1.82
N GLN A 75 0.61 -6.88 -0.69
CA GLN A 75 -0.18 -7.96 -0.09
C GLN A 75 -1.44 -7.41 0.60
N VAL A 76 -2.27 -6.66 -0.14
CA VAL A 76 -3.61 -6.29 0.31
C VAL A 76 -4.52 -7.44 -0.06
N HIS A 77 -4.89 -8.25 0.91
CA HIS A 77 -5.83 -9.36 0.75
C HIS A 77 -6.95 -9.17 1.75
N ASP A 78 -8.13 -9.68 1.39
CA ASP A 78 -9.23 -9.75 2.33
C ASP A 78 -8.80 -10.54 3.58
N PRO A 79 -9.33 -10.17 4.76
CA PRO A 79 -9.03 -10.91 5.97
C PRO A 79 -9.46 -12.38 5.83
N PRO A 80 -8.81 -13.31 6.55
CA PRO A 80 -9.21 -14.71 6.54
C PRO A 80 -10.70 -14.87 6.84
N LEU A 81 -11.35 -15.87 6.21
CA LEU A 81 -12.78 -16.14 6.38
C LEU A 81 -13.19 -16.22 7.86
N THR A 82 -12.33 -16.78 8.72
CA THR A 82 -12.54 -16.85 10.16
C THR A 82 -12.70 -15.47 10.80
N THR A 83 -11.82 -14.52 10.46
CA THR A 83 -11.88 -13.14 10.93
C THR A 83 -13.14 -12.45 10.40
N LEU A 84 -13.49 -12.69 9.15
CA LEU A 84 -14.70 -12.15 8.53
C LEU A 84 -15.96 -12.65 9.24
N ILE A 85 -16.06 -13.95 9.51
CA ILE A 85 -17.17 -14.55 10.27
C ILE A 85 -17.25 -13.97 11.67
N LEU A 86 -16.11 -13.79 12.35
CA LEU A 86 -16.08 -13.27 13.72
C LEU A 86 -16.61 -11.82 13.79
N LEU A 87 -16.41 -11.02 12.74
CA LEU A 87 -16.96 -9.67 12.62
C LEU A 87 -18.45 -9.66 12.24
N ILE A 88 -18.91 -10.55 11.37
CA ILE A 88 -20.27 -10.54 10.82
C ILE A 88 -21.27 -11.27 11.74
N ALA A 89 -20.86 -12.40 12.33
CA ALA A 89 -21.75 -13.30 13.08
C ALA A 89 -22.51 -12.62 14.24
N PRO A 90 -21.91 -11.74 15.07
CA PRO A 90 -22.63 -11.09 16.18
C PRO A 90 -23.80 -10.24 15.70
N VAL A 91 -23.61 -9.51 14.60
CA VAL A 91 -24.65 -8.65 14.01
C VAL A 91 -25.78 -9.52 13.45
N VAL A 92 -25.45 -10.59 12.74
CA VAL A 92 -26.44 -11.53 12.19
C VAL A 92 -27.23 -12.22 13.30
N ILE A 93 -26.56 -12.67 14.37
CA ILE A 93 -27.24 -13.30 15.51
C ILE A 93 -28.16 -12.31 16.20
N ALA A 94 -27.72 -11.08 16.43
CA ALA A 94 -28.54 -10.04 17.04
C ALA A 94 -29.77 -9.74 16.18
N THR A 95 -29.61 -9.48 14.89
CA THR A 95 -30.73 -9.15 13.99
C THR A 95 -31.74 -10.29 13.87
N LEU A 96 -31.28 -11.54 13.84
CA LEU A 96 -32.16 -12.72 13.78
C LEU A 96 -32.84 -13.02 15.13
N SER A 97 -32.20 -12.75 16.27
CA SER A 97 -32.76 -13.04 17.60
C SER A 97 -33.68 -11.95 18.15
N LEU A 98 -33.51 -10.70 17.71
CA LEU A 98 -34.31 -9.55 18.14
C LEU A 98 -35.84 -9.77 18.03
N PRO A 99 -36.40 -10.24 16.90
CA PRO A 99 -37.84 -10.47 16.78
C PRO A 99 -38.36 -11.51 17.77
N VAL A 100 -37.59 -12.58 17.99
CA VAL A 100 -37.95 -13.66 18.91
C VAL A 100 -37.95 -13.16 20.36
N LEU A 101 -36.94 -12.38 20.73
CA LEU A 101 -36.86 -11.74 22.04
C LEU A 101 -38.01 -10.74 22.24
N CYS A 102 -38.33 -9.93 21.23
CA CYS A 102 -39.45 -8.99 21.29
C CYS A 102 -40.78 -9.72 21.54
N VAL A 103 -41.07 -10.80 20.79
CA VAL A 103 -42.30 -11.58 20.98
C VAL A 103 -42.35 -12.21 22.37
N ASN A 104 -41.26 -12.86 22.81
CA ASN A 104 -41.24 -13.48 24.15
C ASN A 104 -41.42 -12.46 25.28
N LEU A 105 -40.80 -11.28 25.17
CA LEU A 105 -40.91 -10.23 26.19
C LEU A 105 -42.30 -9.60 26.22
N THR A 106 -42.96 -9.44 25.07
CA THR A 106 -44.32 -8.89 25.02
C THR A 106 -45.35 -9.91 25.51
N THR A 107 -45.22 -11.20 25.17
CA THR A 107 -46.14 -12.24 25.64
C THR A 107 -45.99 -12.50 27.14
N TRP A 108 -44.77 -12.55 27.68
CA TRP A 108 -44.51 -12.71 29.13
C TRP A 108 -45.17 -11.63 30.00
N LYS A 109 -45.40 -10.43 29.45
CA LYS A 109 -46.01 -9.31 30.17
C LYS A 109 -47.54 -9.33 30.16
N THR A 110 -48.14 -10.30 29.49
CA THR A 110 -49.60 -10.37 29.26
C THR A 110 -50.26 -11.55 29.99
N GLU A 111 -49.51 -12.29 30.81
CA GLU A 111 -50.01 -13.26 31.81
C GLU A 111 -50.02 -12.66 33.22
#